data_AF-A0A1M7APW7-F1
#
_entry.id   AF-A0A1M7APW7-F1
#
_cell.length_a   1.000
_cell.length_b   1.000
_cell.length_c   1.000
_cell.angle_alpha   90.00
_cell.angle_beta   90.00
_cell.angle_gamma   90.00
#
_symmetry.space_group_name_H-M   'P 1'
#
loop_
_entity.id
_entity.type
_entity.pdbx_description
1 polymer ?
#
loop_
_entity_poly.entity_id
_entity_poly.type
_entity_poly.pdbx_seq_one_letter_code
_entity_poly.pdbx_strand_id
1 'polypeptide(L)'
;MENGKSNQGFFQKFLDFIEWLGNKLPHPVTLFAILAGLTLIGSWIFSMMDVSVEHPGEEEGTVEVTNLLSVEGINYIFLTMTDNFINFAPLGVVLVTMLGIGVAEHSGLISAALRGFVLSIPKSLITAGLVFAGIRWQDWLLHLQGSRPGSRQTCSSAGRM
;
A
#
# COMPACT_ATOMS: atom_id res chain seq x y z
N MET A 1 23.32 -41.15 9.75
CA MET A 1 21.99 -40.68 9.31
C MET A 1 21.16 -40.43 10.56
N GLU A 2 21.31 -39.25 11.15
CA GLU A 2 20.62 -38.90 12.40
C GLU A 2 19.29 -38.22 12.05
N ASN A 3 18.20 -38.96 12.25
CA ASN A 3 16.84 -38.54 11.96
C ASN A 3 16.28 -37.80 13.19
N GLY A 4 16.66 -36.54 13.35
CA GLY A 4 16.16 -35.67 14.42
C GLY A 4 14.77 -35.13 14.11
N LYS A 5 13.72 -35.90 14.38
CA LYS A 5 12.34 -35.40 14.42
C LYS A 5 12.18 -34.48 15.65
N SER A 6 12.45 -33.19 15.49
CA SER A 6 12.06 -32.21 16.49
C SER A 6 10.53 -32.12 16.50
N ASN A 7 9.92 -32.34 17.67
CA ASN A 7 8.51 -32.03 17.90
C ASN A 7 8.36 -30.51 17.79
N GLN A 8 8.16 -30.01 16.58
CA GLN A 8 7.97 -28.60 16.34
C GLN A 8 6.71 -28.15 17.07
N GLY A 9 6.91 -27.26 18.05
CA GLY A 9 5.83 -26.67 18.83
C GLY A 9 4.82 -25.99 17.92
N PHE A 10 3.56 -25.93 18.36
CA PHE A 10 2.46 -25.29 17.63
C PHE A 10 2.82 -23.88 17.12
N PHE A 11 3.62 -23.14 17.88
CA PHE A 11 4.14 -21.82 17.51
C PHE A 11 5.10 -21.84 16.30
N GLN A 12 5.98 -22.84 16.20
CA GLN A 12 6.91 -22.96 15.07
C GLN A 12 6.13 -23.25 13.79
N LYS A 13 5.15 -24.16 13.84
CA LYS A 13 4.28 -24.46 12.70
C LYS A 13 3.44 -23.27 12.26
N PHE A 14 3.03 -22.41 13.20
CA PHE A 14 2.32 -21.17 12.90
C PHE A 14 3.20 -20.15 12.18
N LEU A 15 4.46 -19.99 12.61
CA LEU A 15 5.43 -19.14 11.91
C LEU A 15 5.75 -19.69 10.51
N ASP A 16 5.96 -21.01 10.39
CA ASP A 16 6.19 -21.67 9.10
C ASP A 16 4.99 -21.47 8.14
N PHE A 17 3.77 -21.43 8.68
CA PHE A 17 2.56 -21.11 7.89
C PHE A 17 2.53 -19.65 7.42
N ILE A 18 2.91 -18.69 8.27
CA ILE A 18 2.99 -17.27 7.88
C ILE A 18 4.11 -17.04 6.87
N GLU A 19 5.27 -17.67 7.06
CA GLU A 19 6.40 -17.62 6.12
C GLU A 19 5.97 -18.16 4.75
N TRP A 20 5.31 -19.32 4.73
CA TRP A 20 4.77 -19.89 3.51
C TRP A 20 3.74 -18.97 2.85
N LEU A 21 2.83 -18.37 3.62
CA LEU A 21 1.83 -17.44 3.11
C LEU A 21 2.46 -16.17 2.53
N GLY A 22 3.47 -15.61 3.22
CA GLY A 22 4.21 -14.43 2.79
C GLY A 22 5.02 -14.65 1.52
N ASN A 23 5.70 -15.80 1.40
CA ASN A 23 6.48 -16.15 0.21
C ASN A 23 5.61 -16.44 -1.02
N LYS A 24 4.33 -16.78 -0.80
CA LYS A 24 3.38 -17.08 -1.88
C LYS A 24 2.67 -15.84 -2.43
N LEU A 25 2.79 -14.68 -1.78
CA LEU A 25 2.20 -13.43 -2.28
C LEU A 25 3.00 -12.94 -3.50
N PRO A 26 2.41 -12.96 -4.71
CA PRO A 26 3.11 -12.51 -5.89
C PRO A 26 3.22 -10.98 -5.85
N HIS A 27 4.23 -10.43 -6.54
CA HIS A 27 4.55 -9.00 -6.49
C HIS A 27 3.28 -8.13 -6.67
N PRO A 28 3.09 -7.02 -5.94
CA PRO A 28 1.83 -6.25 -5.95
C PRO A 28 1.29 -5.93 -7.35
N VAL A 29 2.17 -5.59 -8.29
CA VAL A 29 1.80 -5.33 -9.70
C VAL A 29 1.13 -6.55 -10.36
N THR A 30 1.61 -7.76 -10.08
CA THR A 30 1.04 -8.99 -10.61
C THR A 30 -0.33 -9.30 -10.00
N LEU A 31 -0.54 -8.97 -8.71
CA LEU A 31 -1.86 -9.08 -8.08
C LEU A 31 -2.88 -8.18 -8.79
N PHE A 32 -2.53 -6.91 -9.04
CA PHE A 32 -3.41 -6.01 -9.79
C PHE A 32 -3.65 -6.48 -11.23
N ALA A 33 -2.62 -7.01 -11.91
CA ALA A 33 -2.79 -7.56 -13.25
C ALA A 33 -3.75 -8.77 -13.27
N ILE A 34 -3.63 -9.68 -12.30
CA ILE A 34 -4.55 -10.82 -12.15
C ILE A 34 -5.97 -10.32 -11.86
N LEU A 35 -6.15 -9.37 -10.94
CA LEU A 35 -7.46 -8.80 -10.64
C LEU A 35 -8.08 -8.10 -11.85
N ALA A 36 -7.29 -7.32 -12.61
CA ALA A 36 -7.77 -6.68 -13.83
C ALA A 36 -8.21 -7.72 -14.88
N GLY A 37 -7.42 -8.78 -15.07
CA GLY A 37 -7.79 -9.90 -15.95
C GLY A 37 -9.05 -10.64 -15.49
N LEU A 38 -9.19 -10.87 -14.18
CA LEU A 38 -10.39 -11.46 -13.60
C LEU A 38 -11.61 -10.57 -13.78
N THR A 39 -11.48 -9.24 -13.66
CA THR A 39 -12.58 -8.30 -13.92
C THR A 39 -13.01 -8.32 -15.39
N LEU A 40 -12.07 -8.40 -16.34
CA LEU A 40 -12.41 -8.53 -17.76
C LEU A 40 -13.22 -9.81 -18.03
N ILE A 41 -12.73 -10.96 -17.56
CA ILE A 41 -13.41 -12.25 -17.74
C ILE A 41 -14.74 -12.27 -17.00
N GLY A 42 -14.78 -11.74 -15.77
CA GLY A 42 -15.98 -11.63 -14.96
C GLY A 42 -17.06 -10.79 -15.65
N SER A 43 -16.70 -9.60 -16.16
CA SER A 43 -17.63 -8.72 -16.89
C SER A 43 -18.23 -9.42 -18.11
N TRP A 44 -17.43 -10.23 -18.82
CA TRP A 44 -17.89 -11.01 -19.96
C TRP A 44 -18.91 -12.08 -19.55
N ILE A 45 -18.60 -12.89 -18.52
CA ILE A 45 -19.51 -13.95 -18.02
C ILE A 45 -20.81 -13.35 -17.49
N PHE A 46 -20.73 -12.29 -16.67
CA PHE A 46 -21.91 -11.67 -16.07
C PHE A 46 -22.79 -10.96 -17.11
N SER A 47 -22.20 -10.38 -18.16
CA SER A 47 -22.97 -9.79 -19.26
C SER A 47 -23.75 -10.84 -20.07
N MET A 48 -23.27 -12.09 -20.16
CA MET A 48 -24.00 -13.18 -20.84
C MET A 48 -25.23 -13.64 -20.06
N MET A 49 -25.25 -13.42 -18.74
CA MET A 49 -26.34 -13.82 -17.86
C MET A 49 -27.41 -12.72 -17.68
N ASP A 50 -27.25 -11.58 -18.37
CA ASP A 50 -28.16 -10.42 -18.34
C ASP A 50 -28.55 -9.99 -16.91
N VAL A 51 -27.55 -10.01 -16.01
CA VAL A 51 -27.76 -9.71 -14.59
C VAL A 51 -27.99 -8.20 -14.44
N SER A 52 -29.23 -7.82 -14.16
CA SER A 52 -29.60 -6.47 -13.77
C SER A 52 -29.87 -6.41 -12.25
N VAL A 53 -29.37 -5.37 -11.61
CA VAL A 53 -29.60 -5.11 -10.18
C VAL A 53 -30.21 -3.73 -10.03
N GLU A 54 -31.34 -3.66 -9.31
CA GLU A 54 -31.96 -2.38 -8.95
C GLU A 54 -31.08 -1.63 -7.94
N HIS A 55 -30.80 -0.36 -8.23
CA HIS A 55 -29.98 0.47 -7.36
C HIS A 55 -30.83 1.06 -6.21
N PRO A 56 -30.52 0.79 -4.93
CA PRO A 56 -31.36 1.25 -3.80
C PRO A 56 -31.08 2.71 -3.37
N GLY A 57 -30.28 3.48 -4.12
CA GLY A 57 -29.71 4.76 -3.69
C GLY A 57 -30.05 5.99 -4.52
N GLU A 58 -30.60 5.85 -5.73
CA GLU A 58 -30.98 6.97 -6.61
C GLU A 58 -32.26 6.60 -7.38
N GLU A 59 -33.09 7.61 -7.65
CA GLU A 59 -34.38 7.49 -8.34
C GLU A 59 -34.16 6.93 -9.75
N GLU A 60 -34.67 5.73 -9.99
CA GLU A 60 -34.86 5.08 -11.30
C GLU A 60 -33.58 4.82 -12.11
N GLY A 61 -32.92 3.69 -11.83
CA GLY A 61 -31.96 3.10 -12.76
C GLY A 61 -31.66 1.65 -12.43
N THR A 62 -32.06 0.73 -13.31
CA THR A 62 -31.49 -0.62 -13.35
C THR A 62 -30.02 -0.50 -13.74
N VAL A 63 -29.11 -1.03 -12.93
CA VAL A 63 -27.68 -1.07 -13.27
C VAL A 63 -27.42 -2.37 -14.02
N GLU A 64 -27.12 -2.25 -15.30
CA GLU A 64 -26.74 -3.37 -16.17
C GLU A 64 -25.22 -3.60 -16.13
N VAL A 65 -24.82 -4.87 -16.23
CA VAL A 65 -23.41 -5.22 -16.31
C VAL A 65 -22.85 -4.89 -17.70
N THR A 66 -21.87 -4.00 -17.74
CA THR A 66 -21.18 -3.63 -18.99
C THR A 66 -20.09 -4.64 -19.35
N ASN A 67 -20.12 -5.16 -20.57
CA ASN A 67 -19.11 -6.08 -21.07
C ASN A 67 -17.86 -5.32 -21.54
N LEU A 68 -16.74 -5.49 -20.82
CA LEU A 68 -15.49 -4.79 -21.15
C LEU A 68 -14.73 -5.41 -22.33
N LEU A 69 -15.10 -6.61 -22.79
CA LEU A 69 -14.51 -7.28 -23.96
C LEU A 69 -15.26 -6.99 -25.27
N SER A 70 -16.34 -6.19 -25.24
CA SER A 70 -17.01 -5.74 -26.47
C SER A 70 -16.18 -4.70 -27.22
N VAL A 71 -16.57 -4.37 -28.46
CA VAL A 71 -15.90 -3.31 -29.24
C VAL A 71 -15.95 -1.97 -28.51
N GLU A 72 -17.08 -1.66 -27.88
CA GLU A 72 -17.28 -0.46 -27.07
C GLU A 72 -16.45 -0.51 -25.78
N GLY A 73 -16.42 -1.66 -25.09
CA GLY A 73 -15.65 -1.86 -23.86
C GLY A 73 -14.14 -1.74 -24.08
N ILE A 74 -13.61 -2.28 -25.18
CA ILE A 74 -12.20 -2.15 -25.54
C ILE A 74 -11.86 -0.68 -25.86
N ASN A 75 -12.70 0.01 -26.64
CA ASN A 75 -12.52 1.43 -26.90
C ASN A 75 -12.52 2.25 -25.60
N TYR A 76 -13.44 1.96 -24.68
CA TYR A 76 -13.48 2.59 -23.37
C TYR A 76 -12.17 2.41 -22.58
N ILE A 77 -11.64 1.18 -22.53
CA ILE A 77 -10.37 0.91 -21.84
C ILE A 77 -9.24 1.78 -22.42
N PHE A 78 -9.09 1.82 -23.74
CA PHE A 78 -8.00 2.59 -24.36
C PHE A 78 -8.18 4.11 -24.23
N LEU A 79 -9.41 4.61 -24.32
CA LEU A 79 -9.69 6.03 -24.22
C LEU A 79 -9.51 6.56 -22.78
N THR A 80 -9.89 5.77 -21.78
CA THR A 80 -9.87 6.23 -20.37
C THR A 80 -8.64 5.75 -19.58
N MET A 81 -7.82 4.83 -20.11
CA MET A 81 -6.63 4.29 -19.41
C MET A 81 -5.70 5.40 -18.90
N THR A 82 -5.35 6.38 -19.74
CA THR A 82 -4.43 7.45 -19.38
C THR A 82 -5.02 8.37 -18.32
N ASP A 83 -6.29 8.74 -18.46
CA ASP A 83 -6.99 9.60 -17.50
C ASP A 83 -7.13 8.91 -16.14
N ASN A 84 -7.45 7.61 -16.12
CA ASN A 84 -7.48 6.82 -14.89
C ASN A 84 -6.12 6.75 -14.20
N PHE A 85 -5.03 6.66 -14.97
CA PHE A 85 -3.67 6.63 -14.42
C PHE A 85 -3.26 7.99 -13.85
N ILE A 86 -3.49 9.09 -14.56
CA ILE A 86 -3.06 10.43 -14.12
C ILE A 86 -3.94 10.93 -12.95
N ASN A 87 -5.24 10.68 -12.99
CA ASN A 87 -6.18 11.12 -11.95
C ASN A 87 -6.19 10.23 -10.71
N PHE A 88 -5.38 9.17 -10.67
CA PHE A 88 -5.23 8.38 -9.46
C PHE A 88 -4.56 9.24 -8.38
N ALA A 89 -5.37 9.71 -7.43
CA ALA A 89 -5.02 10.70 -6.40
C ALA A 89 -3.62 10.56 -5.78
N PRO A 90 -3.11 9.36 -5.41
CA PRO A 90 -1.79 9.25 -4.80
C PRO A 90 -0.62 9.45 -5.78
N LEU A 91 -0.78 9.29 -7.09
CA LEU A 91 0.35 9.39 -8.03
C LEU A 91 0.90 10.81 -8.14
N GLY A 92 0.02 11.81 -8.32
CA GLY A 92 0.45 13.21 -8.46
C GLY A 92 1.19 13.72 -7.23
N VAL A 93 0.67 13.44 -6.04
CA VAL A 93 1.27 13.87 -4.77
C VAL A 93 2.65 13.24 -4.57
N VAL A 94 2.80 11.95 -4.85
CA VAL A 94 4.09 11.26 -4.68
C VAL A 94 5.15 11.79 -5.63
N LEU A 95 4.81 12.05 -6.90
CA LEU A 95 5.78 12.57 -7.87
C LEU A 95 6.27 13.97 -7.51
N VAL A 96 5.34 14.87 -7.14
CA VAL A 96 5.68 16.25 -6.74
C VAL A 96 6.51 16.25 -5.45
N THR A 97 6.16 15.42 -4.48
CA THR A 97 6.91 15.31 -3.21
C THR A 97 8.30 14.72 -3.42
N MET A 98 8.45 13.68 -4.24
CA MET A 98 9.75 13.10 -4.56
C MET A 98 10.66 14.07 -5.31
N LEU A 99 10.11 14.92 -6.19
CA LEU A 99 10.87 15.97 -6.85
C LEU A 99 11.42 16.99 -5.83
N GLY A 100 10.57 17.46 -4.91
CA GLY A 100 10.98 18.39 -3.85
C GLY A 100 12.03 17.80 -2.90
N ILE A 101 11.84 16.54 -2.48
CA ILE A 101 12.81 15.82 -1.66
C ILE A 101 14.12 15.62 -2.42
N GLY A 102 14.06 15.27 -3.71
CA GLY A 102 15.22 15.11 -4.56
C GLY A 102 16.08 16.38 -4.64
N VAL A 103 15.46 17.55 -4.82
CA VAL A 103 16.16 18.84 -4.84
C VAL A 103 16.77 19.16 -3.47
N ALA A 104 16.04 18.93 -2.38
CA ALA A 104 16.52 19.17 -1.02
C ALA A 104 17.68 18.25 -0.62
N GLU A 105 17.69 17.02 -1.12
CA GLU A 105 18.77 16.06 -0.90
C GLU A 105 20.01 16.41 -1.74
N HIS A 106 19.82 16.69 -3.04
CA HIS A 106 20.94 16.96 -3.95
C HIS A 106 21.67 18.28 -3.62
N SER A 107 20.95 19.26 -3.08
CA SER A 107 21.53 20.51 -2.57
C SER A 107 22.23 20.35 -1.21
N GLY A 108 22.13 19.18 -0.57
CA GLY A 108 22.69 18.92 0.76
C GLY A 108 21.93 19.60 1.90
N LEU A 109 20.78 20.23 1.63
CA LEU A 109 19.99 20.95 2.62
C LEU A 109 19.51 20.03 3.74
N ILE A 110 19.03 18.82 3.39
CA ILE A 110 18.61 17.81 4.36
C ILE A 110 19.77 17.41 5.28
N SER A 111 20.94 17.13 4.69
CA SER A 111 22.15 16.76 5.43
C SER A 111 22.64 17.88 6.37
N ALA A 112 22.60 19.14 5.92
CA ALA A 112 22.98 20.30 6.73
C ALA A 112 21.99 20.55 7.88
N ALA A 113 20.69 20.47 7.60
CA ALA A 113 19.63 20.62 8.60
C ALA A 113 19.70 19.55 9.69
N LEU A 114 19.92 18.28 9.31
CA LEU A 114 20.08 17.18 10.25
C LEU A 114 21.32 17.38 11.15
N ARG A 115 22.46 17.77 10.57
CA ARG A 115 23.67 18.07 11.35
C ARG A 115 23.45 19.22 12.33
N GLY A 116 22.83 20.30 11.88
CA GLY A 116 22.49 21.45 12.73
C GLY A 116 21.55 21.07 13.88
N PHE A 117 20.52 20.26 13.60
CA PHE A 117 19.60 19.77 14.62
C PHE A 117 20.30 18.92 15.69
N VAL A 118 21.19 17.99 15.29
CA VAL A 118 21.93 17.13 16.22
C VAL A 118 22.87 17.95 17.12
N LEU A 119 23.57 18.93 16.56
CA LEU A 119 24.50 19.78 17.32
C LEU A 119 23.79 20.70 18.31
N SER A 120 22.52 21.02 18.07
CA SER A 120 21.73 21.89 18.94
C SER A 120 21.20 21.19 20.20
N ILE A 121 21.32 19.85 20.31
CA ILE A 121 20.79 19.08 21.44
C ILE A 121 21.82 19.00 22.58
N PRO A 122 21.45 19.33 23.84
CA PRO A 122 22.34 19.21 24.99
C PRO A 122 22.62 17.73 25.35
N LYS A 123 23.83 17.45 25.85
CA LYS A 123 24.38 16.08 26.06
C LYS A 123 23.49 15.12 26.84
N SER A 124 22.67 15.62 27.77
CA SER A 124 21.77 14.82 28.60
C SER A 124 20.54 14.28 27.83
N LEU A 125 20.20 14.90 26.69
CA LEU A 125 19.01 14.56 25.90
C LEU A 125 19.36 13.99 24.53
N ILE A 126 20.60 13.57 24.27
CA ILE A 126 21.01 13.08 22.94
C ILE A 126 20.24 11.81 22.56
N THR A 127 20.07 10.84 23.47
CA THR A 127 19.34 9.59 23.19
C THR A 127 17.85 9.84 22.92
N ALA A 128 17.20 10.63 23.77
CA ALA A 128 15.80 11.04 23.56
C ALA A 128 15.65 11.87 22.29
N GLY A 129 16.58 12.79 22.05
CA GLY A 129 16.62 13.68 20.89
C GLY A 129 16.85 12.94 19.58
N LEU A 130 17.67 11.87 19.56
CA LEU A 130 17.89 11.05 18.36
C LEU A 130 16.65 10.20 18.03
N VAL A 131 15.98 9.63 19.04
CA VAL A 131 14.74 8.88 18.84
C VAL A 131 13.61 9.81 18.38
N PHE A 132 13.51 11.00 18.98
CA PHE A 132 12.57 12.03 18.51
C PHE A 132 12.93 12.58 17.14
N ALA A 133 14.21 12.74 16.81
CA ALA A 133 14.65 13.12 15.48
C ALA A 133 14.29 12.02 14.48
N GLY A 134 14.64 10.77 14.75
CA GLY A 134 14.34 9.64 13.89
C GLY A 134 12.85 9.46 13.69
N ILE A 135 12.07 9.41 14.77
CA ILE A 135 10.61 9.24 14.69
C ILE A 135 9.96 10.47 14.07
N ARG A 136 10.24 11.70 14.53
CA ARG A 136 9.58 12.88 13.94
C ARG A 136 10.05 13.18 12.53
N TRP A 137 11.30 12.89 12.17
CA TRP A 137 11.75 13.07 10.79
C TRP A 137 11.10 12.02 9.87
N GLN A 138 11.00 10.77 10.33
CA GLN A 138 10.26 9.72 9.63
C GLN A 138 8.75 10.04 9.56
N ASP A 139 8.15 10.56 10.64
CA ASP A 139 6.73 10.85 10.77
C ASP A 139 6.34 12.17 10.07
N TRP A 140 7.23 13.16 10.02
CA TRP A 140 7.12 14.38 9.21
C TRP A 140 7.30 14.07 7.72
N LEU A 141 8.18 13.13 7.35
CA LEU A 141 8.24 12.56 6.00
C LEU A 141 6.97 11.77 5.65
N LEU A 142 6.37 11.04 6.62
CA LEU A 142 5.11 10.32 6.42
C LEU A 142 3.89 11.26 6.33
N HIS A 143 3.88 12.38 7.07
CA HIS A 143 2.84 13.40 6.98
C HIS A 143 2.91 14.19 5.67
N LEU A 144 4.11 14.41 5.11
CA LEU A 144 4.28 14.97 3.76
C LEU A 144 3.95 13.97 2.64
N GLN A 145 3.91 12.67 2.94
CA GLN A 145 3.53 11.59 2.02
C GLN A 145 2.11 11.04 2.25
N GLY A 146 1.21 11.82 2.87
CA GLY A 146 -0.24 11.57 2.86
C GLY A 146 -0.66 10.19 3.40
N SER A 147 -1.10 10.17 4.65
CA SER A 147 -2.07 9.19 5.20
C SER A 147 -1.91 7.73 4.76
N ARG A 148 -1.11 6.96 5.51
CA ARG A 148 -1.41 5.53 5.71
C ARG A 148 -2.07 5.35 7.07
N PRO A 149 -3.41 5.23 7.15
CA PRO A 149 -4.06 4.83 8.40
C PRO A 149 -3.83 3.33 8.60
N GLY A 150 -3.45 2.95 9.83
CA GLY A 150 -3.62 1.58 10.33
C GLY A 150 -2.40 0.67 10.23
N SER A 151 -1.57 0.68 11.28
CA SER A 151 -1.07 -0.55 11.97
C SER A 151 0.01 -0.21 13.01
N ARG A 152 -0.39 0.49 14.08
CA ARG A 152 0.29 0.36 15.38
C ARG A 152 -0.75 0.24 16.48
N GLN A 153 -1.35 -0.95 16.57
CA GLN A 153 -2.16 -1.32 17.72
C GLN A 153 -2.01 -2.81 18.06
N THR A 154 -0.79 -3.26 18.34
CA THR A 154 -0.55 -4.48 19.15
C THR A 154 0.85 -4.44 19.75
N CYS A 155 1.06 -3.57 20.75
CA CYS A 155 2.16 -3.74 21.69
C CYS A 155 1.75 -3.16 23.04
N SER A 156 0.71 -3.76 23.65
CA SER A 156 0.37 -3.53 25.05
C SER A 156 -0.53 -4.67 25.54
N SER A 157 0.06 -5.85 25.77
CA SER A 157 -0.39 -6.89 26.73
C SER A 157 0.18 -8.28 26.38
N ALA A 158 1.41 -8.59 26.82
CA ALA A 158 1.83 -9.97 27.12
C ALA A 158 3.17 -9.99 27.86
N GLY A 159 3.36 -9.04 28.77
CA GLY A 159 4.46 -9.01 29.74
C GLY A 159 3.85 -8.84 31.13
N ARG A 160 3.12 -9.86 31.58
CA ARG A 160 2.76 -10.12 32.98
C ARG A 160 2.00 -11.46 33.05
N MET A 161 2.53 -12.35 33.88
CA MET A 161 2.14 -13.73 34.19
C MET A 161 2.80 -14.79 33.30
#